data_AF-A0A961AZ35-F1
#
_entry.id   AF-A0A961AZ35-F1
#
_cell.length_a   1.000
_cell.length_b   1.000
_cell.length_c   1.000
_cell.angle_alpha   90.00
_cell.angle_beta   90.00
_cell.angle_gamma   90.00
#
_symmetry.space_group_name_H-M   'P 1'
#
loop_
_entity.id
_entity.type
_entity.pdbx_description
1 polymer ?
#
loop_
_entity_poly.entity_id
_entity_poly.type
_entity_poly.pdbx_seq_one_letter_code
_entity_poly.pdbx_strand_id
1 'polypeptide(L)'
;MKALFPLGFALAALVSAPFPGAAQNAAPPVETGAAPAAPVQSPAPGAPPAAPKIDTPPSEDSRLAWHENYDTARQKAAAAGKDLLVVFTGADWIEMCKIFDRDILFQTNFTDVILPKFELVRLDFPKQTPQSAKLKSQNQLLMRAYRVTGFPTVILTDVEGRPYGVNGYQPLTPSKYAQIIDAMRQTRVIRDRFFEKAEAAAGVEKAKLLVQGIPNLPGNLPARYYRAQLDAVIANDPDNSTGKVTLYRRFIADVEYSDTMAKLSRNLEWSGMLETTDAYIRDNNLQGGERQQALFNKVGVYQKQSRLEDMVRTLLEIRKIDEKSPHAKRAQEVLDNLRANKLQQDLNIR
;
A
#
# COMPACT_ATOMS: atom_id res chain seq x y z
N MET A 1 24.08 -53.94 9.88
CA MET A 1 24.97 -52.82 10.28
C MET A 1 25.28 -51.98 9.05
N LYS A 2 25.18 -50.64 9.19
CA LYS A 2 25.41 -49.54 8.21
C LYS A 2 24.26 -49.33 7.19
N ALA A 3 23.28 -48.44 7.41
CA ALA A 3 23.24 -46.95 7.44
C ALA A 3 23.06 -46.32 6.03
N LEU A 4 21.86 -45.78 5.71
CA LEU A 4 21.49 -44.35 5.48
C LEU A 4 22.17 -43.68 4.24
N PHE A 5 21.55 -42.96 3.29
CA PHE A 5 20.43 -41.99 3.21
C PHE A 5 19.92 -41.88 1.74
N PRO A 6 18.73 -41.31 1.45
CA PRO A 6 18.28 -40.99 0.08
C PRO A 6 18.82 -39.62 -0.37
N LEU A 7 19.23 -39.51 -1.64
CA LEU A 7 19.62 -38.23 -2.27
C LEU A 7 18.42 -37.28 -2.32
N GLY A 8 18.57 -36.14 -1.64
CA GLY A 8 17.59 -35.06 -1.61
C GLY A 8 17.46 -34.32 -2.94
N PHE A 9 16.21 -34.03 -3.30
CA PHE A 9 15.84 -33.01 -4.27
C PHE A 9 16.36 -31.65 -3.83
N ALA A 10 17.33 -31.10 -4.54
CA ALA A 10 17.70 -29.69 -4.46
C ALA A 10 16.92 -28.93 -5.56
N LEU A 11 15.64 -28.63 -5.29
CA LEU A 11 14.89 -27.61 -6.02
C LEU A 11 14.27 -26.64 -5.01
N ALA A 12 15.13 -25.99 -4.23
CA ALA A 12 14.72 -25.04 -3.21
C ALA A 12 15.68 -23.85 -3.18
N ALA A 13 15.71 -23.06 -4.25
CA ALA A 13 16.25 -21.69 -4.22
C ALA A 13 15.90 -20.93 -5.51
N LEU A 14 14.62 -20.64 -5.75
CA LEU A 14 14.26 -19.48 -6.56
C LEU A 14 12.89 -18.95 -6.11
N VAL A 15 12.92 -17.72 -5.61
CA VAL A 15 11.79 -16.85 -5.25
C VAL A 15 11.06 -17.19 -3.94
N SER A 16 11.78 -17.04 -2.83
CA SER A 16 11.19 -16.41 -1.63
C SER A 16 11.34 -14.89 -1.78
N ALA A 17 10.48 -14.26 -2.59
CA ALA A 17 10.29 -12.82 -2.58
C ALA A 17 8.88 -12.51 -2.06
N PRO A 18 8.72 -11.58 -1.10
CA PRO A 18 7.39 -11.13 -0.70
C PRO A 18 6.70 -10.46 -1.90
N PHE A 19 5.39 -10.69 -2.03
CA PHE A 19 4.54 -10.02 -3.01
C PHE A 19 4.73 -8.48 -2.94
N PRO A 20 5.18 -7.81 -4.02
CA PRO A 20 5.00 -6.38 -4.17
C PRO A 20 3.66 -6.15 -4.86
N GLY A 21 2.71 -5.59 -4.13
CA GLY A 21 1.49 -5.03 -4.68
C GLY A 21 1.76 -3.67 -5.35
N ALA A 22 1.09 -3.46 -6.49
CA ALA A 22 0.77 -2.18 -7.14
C ALA A 22 1.92 -1.34 -7.71
N ALA A 23 2.08 -1.41 -9.04
CA ALA A 23 2.17 -0.28 -10.01
C ALA A 23 2.22 -0.94 -11.41
N GLN A 24 1.52 -0.53 -12.47
CA GLN A 24 1.04 0.78 -12.90
C GLN A 24 -0.24 0.58 -13.75
N ASN A 25 -1.38 1.15 -13.34
CA ASN A 25 -2.49 1.37 -14.26
C ASN A 25 -2.44 2.84 -14.68
N ALA A 26 -2.07 3.07 -15.94
CA ALA A 26 -2.28 4.35 -16.61
C ALA A 26 -3.78 4.48 -16.93
N ALA A 27 -4.39 5.60 -16.54
CA ALA A 27 -5.78 5.93 -16.87
C ALA A 27 -5.88 6.51 -18.31
N PRO A 28 -6.97 6.25 -19.07
CA PRO A 28 -7.27 6.95 -20.32
C PRO A 28 -7.90 8.34 -20.05
N PRO A 29 -7.95 9.26 -21.05
CA PRO A 29 -8.18 10.68 -20.80
C PRO A 29 -9.67 11.05 -20.78
N VAL A 30 -10.05 11.98 -19.90
CA VAL A 30 -11.27 12.78 -20.03
C VAL A 30 -10.93 14.25 -19.71
N GLU A 31 -11.14 15.11 -20.70
CA GLU A 31 -11.10 16.56 -20.57
C GLU A 31 -12.26 17.06 -19.70
N THR A 32 -11.97 17.85 -18.68
CA THR A 32 -12.42 19.26 -18.49
C THR A 32 -12.35 19.68 -17.01
N GLY A 33 -11.60 20.77 -16.75
CA GLY A 33 -12.09 21.85 -15.89
C GLY A 33 -12.00 21.75 -14.37
N ALA A 34 -10.90 21.25 -13.78
CA ALA A 34 -10.45 21.67 -12.44
C ALA A 34 -8.97 21.28 -12.25
N ALA A 35 -8.15 22.20 -11.71
CA ALA A 35 -6.69 22.04 -11.58
C ALA A 35 -6.32 20.73 -10.85
N PRO A 36 -5.53 19.83 -11.46
CA PRO A 36 -5.26 18.50 -10.91
C PRO A 36 -4.17 18.54 -9.85
N ALA A 37 -4.42 17.90 -8.70
CA ALA A 37 -3.36 17.47 -7.80
C ALA A 37 -2.50 16.43 -8.52
N ALA A 38 -1.20 16.71 -8.65
CA ALA A 38 -0.27 15.90 -9.41
C ALA A 38 -0.13 14.47 -8.84
N PRO A 39 0.01 13.44 -9.70
CA PRO A 39 0.26 12.08 -9.26
C PRO A 39 1.64 11.98 -8.59
N VAL A 40 1.69 11.44 -7.37
CA VAL A 40 2.94 11.17 -6.64
C VAL A 40 3.65 10.00 -7.32
N GLN A 41 4.52 10.31 -8.28
CA GLN A 41 5.46 9.35 -8.87
C GLN A 41 6.69 9.25 -7.96
N SER A 42 7.07 8.03 -7.57
CA SER A 42 8.42 7.76 -7.06
C SER A 42 9.43 8.06 -8.18
N PRO A 43 10.44 8.91 -7.96
CA PRO A 43 11.41 9.23 -9.02
C PRO A 43 12.29 8.02 -9.35
N ALA A 44 12.57 7.84 -10.64
CA ALA A 44 13.65 6.98 -11.15
C ALA A 44 15.02 7.48 -10.63
N PRO A 45 16.09 6.63 -10.63
CA PRO A 45 17.38 7.00 -10.06
C PRO A 45 18.10 8.02 -10.96
N GLY A 46 17.76 9.30 -10.78
CA GLY A 46 18.55 10.46 -11.20
C GLY A 46 19.39 10.96 -10.03
N ALA A 47 20.42 11.76 -10.34
CA ALA A 47 21.27 12.40 -9.33
C ALA A 47 20.43 13.04 -8.20
N PRO A 48 20.86 12.94 -6.93
CA PRO A 48 20.10 13.48 -5.81
C PRO A 48 19.80 14.97 -6.06
N PRO A 49 18.55 15.43 -5.85
CA PRO A 49 18.23 16.83 -5.98
C PRO A 49 19.12 17.64 -5.04
N ALA A 50 19.59 18.81 -5.50
CA ALA A 50 20.36 19.72 -4.67
C ALA A 50 19.61 19.99 -3.36
N ALA A 51 20.30 19.86 -2.23
CA ALA A 51 19.71 20.06 -0.91
C ALA A 51 19.06 21.46 -0.83
N PRO A 52 17.79 21.56 -0.38
CA PRO A 52 17.17 22.86 -0.16
C PRO A 52 18.01 23.66 0.86
N LYS A 53 18.18 24.96 0.62
CA LYS A 53 18.87 25.84 1.56
C LYS A 53 18.11 25.79 2.89
N ILE A 54 18.75 25.23 3.91
CA ILE A 54 18.17 25.11 5.25
C ILE A 54 18.09 26.52 5.84
N ASP A 55 16.89 26.93 6.26
CA ASP A 55 16.61 28.30 6.73
C ASP A 55 17.41 28.66 8.01
N THR A 56 17.97 27.68 8.73
CA THR A 56 18.76 27.83 9.97
C THR A 56 19.60 26.55 10.18
N PRO A 57 20.83 26.59 10.74
CA PRO A 57 21.61 25.37 10.96
C PRO A 57 20.86 24.31 11.78
N PRO A 58 21.08 23.01 11.51
CA PRO A 58 20.41 21.91 12.22
C PRO A 58 20.58 22.02 13.74
N SER A 59 19.46 22.12 14.46
CA SER A 59 19.40 21.89 15.91
C SER A 59 18.40 20.78 16.18
N GLU A 60 18.88 19.63 16.65
CA GLU A 60 18.00 18.54 17.12
C GLU A 60 17.19 19.02 18.32
N ASP A 61 15.87 18.91 18.24
CA ASP A 61 14.95 19.38 19.28
C ASP A 61 14.82 18.35 20.41
N SER A 62 15.22 18.74 21.63
CA SER A 62 15.13 17.91 22.83
C SER A 62 13.70 17.59 23.29
N ARG A 63 12.68 18.30 22.77
CA ARG A 63 11.25 17.98 23.00
C ARG A 63 10.77 16.78 22.17
N LEU A 64 11.57 16.33 21.22
CA LEU A 64 11.15 15.37 20.21
C LEU A 64 11.06 13.94 20.77
N ALA A 65 9.86 13.53 21.17
CA ALA A 65 9.58 12.17 21.62
C ALA A 65 8.90 11.35 20.51
N TRP A 66 9.68 10.54 19.79
CA TRP A 66 9.13 9.55 18.86
C TRP A 66 8.71 8.28 19.61
N HIS A 67 7.44 7.91 19.51
CA HIS A 67 6.96 6.66 20.07
C HIS A 67 7.21 5.51 19.09
N GLU A 68 7.81 4.42 19.56
CA GLU A 68 7.92 3.16 18.80
C GLU A 68 6.68 2.27 19.01
N ASN A 69 6.06 2.37 20.19
CA ASN A 69 4.83 1.66 20.50
C ASN A 69 3.62 2.46 20.02
N TYR A 70 2.91 1.92 19.02
CA TYR A 70 1.77 2.59 18.39
C TYR A 70 0.59 2.76 19.35
N ASP A 71 0.29 1.76 20.17
CA ASP A 71 -0.82 1.83 21.13
C ASP A 71 -0.56 2.88 22.22
N THR A 72 0.68 2.96 22.73
CA THR A 72 1.07 4.01 23.68
C THR A 72 0.91 5.40 23.08
N ALA A 73 1.33 5.59 21.83
CA ALA A 73 1.18 6.85 21.13
C ALA A 73 -0.29 7.23 20.94
N ARG A 74 -1.12 6.26 20.54
CA ARG A 74 -2.57 6.44 20.38
C ARG A 74 -3.23 6.88 21.68
N GLN A 75 -2.88 6.25 22.80
CA GLN A 75 -3.41 6.62 24.12
C GLN A 75 -3.01 8.04 24.52
N LYS A 76 -1.75 8.44 24.26
CA LYS A 76 -1.29 9.81 24.51
C LYS A 76 -1.99 10.83 23.62
N ALA A 77 -2.19 10.49 22.34
CA ALA A 77 -2.89 11.33 21.39
C ALA A 77 -4.35 11.57 21.83
N ALA A 78 -5.03 10.50 22.29
CA ALA A 78 -6.37 10.59 22.85
C ALA A 78 -6.44 11.50 24.08
N ALA A 79 -5.54 11.31 25.05
CA ALA A 79 -5.49 12.13 26.24
C ALA A 79 -5.21 13.62 25.93
N ALA A 80 -4.45 13.90 24.88
CA ALA A 80 -4.06 15.25 24.49
C ALA A 80 -4.97 15.89 23.41
N GLY A 81 -5.98 15.17 22.89
CA GLY A 81 -6.81 15.65 21.78
C GLY A 81 -6.03 15.88 20.48
N LYS A 82 -4.98 15.10 20.25
CA LYS A 82 -4.08 15.21 19.08
C LYS A 82 -4.34 14.10 18.07
N ASP A 83 -3.94 14.36 16.82
CA ASP A 83 -3.87 13.37 15.75
C ASP A 83 -2.56 12.55 15.87
N LEU A 84 -2.39 11.52 15.04
CA LEU A 84 -1.14 10.77 14.95
C LEU A 84 -0.42 11.09 13.63
N LEU A 85 0.88 11.33 13.73
CA LEU A 85 1.79 11.38 12.58
C LEU A 85 2.69 10.15 12.60
N VAL A 86 2.40 9.19 11.72
CA VAL A 86 3.06 7.88 11.68
C VAL A 86 4.06 7.86 10.54
N VAL A 87 5.34 7.72 10.87
CA VAL A 87 6.44 7.66 9.89
C VAL A 87 6.95 6.22 9.79
N PHE A 88 6.85 5.67 8.59
CA PHE A 88 7.45 4.40 8.21
C PHE A 88 8.82 4.67 7.60
N THR A 89 9.87 4.05 8.14
CA THR A 89 11.26 4.37 7.80
C THR A 89 12.16 3.15 7.82
N GLY A 90 13.28 3.24 7.12
CA GLY A 90 14.36 2.24 7.12
C GLY A 90 15.70 2.97 7.11
N ALA A 91 15.89 3.85 8.09
CA ALA A 91 16.97 4.85 8.07
C ALA A 91 18.37 4.26 8.16
N ASP A 92 18.53 3.02 8.62
CA ASP A 92 19.84 2.36 8.67
C ASP A 92 20.35 1.93 7.28
N TRP A 93 19.47 1.66 6.30
CA TRP A 93 19.86 1.20 4.96
C TRP A 93 19.28 2.00 3.78
N ILE A 94 18.42 3.00 4.03
CA ILE A 94 17.84 3.87 3.00
C ILE A 94 18.30 5.30 3.20
N GLU A 95 19.12 5.81 2.28
CA GLU A 95 19.71 7.16 2.38
C GLU A 95 18.64 8.26 2.42
N MET A 96 17.58 8.14 1.61
CA MET A 96 16.48 9.11 1.62
C MET A 96 15.76 9.19 2.97
N CYS A 97 15.73 8.11 3.75
CA CYS A 97 15.16 8.14 5.10
C CYS A 97 16.06 8.94 6.06
N LYS A 98 17.40 8.77 5.97
CA LYS A 98 18.36 9.56 6.77
C LYS A 98 18.28 11.05 6.45
N ILE A 99 18.19 11.37 5.16
CA ILE A 99 18.02 12.76 4.69
C ILE A 99 16.72 13.34 5.25
N PHE A 100 15.63 12.59 5.21
CA PHE A 100 14.35 13.06 5.75
C PHE A 100 14.38 13.32 7.25
N ASP A 101 15.01 12.42 8.02
CA ASP A 101 15.22 12.59 9.45
C ASP A 101 16.00 13.87 9.75
N ARG A 102 17.18 13.99 9.13
CA ARG A 102 18.11 15.12 9.33
C ARG A 102 17.51 16.44 8.87
N ASP A 103 16.99 16.52 7.65
CA ASP A 103 16.65 17.81 7.03
C ASP A 103 15.23 18.29 7.38
N ILE A 104 14.36 17.39 7.85
CA ILE A 104 12.95 17.71 8.11
C ILE A 104 12.54 17.30 9.52
N LEU A 105 12.47 15.99 9.80
CA LEU A 105 11.73 15.49 10.96
C LEU A 105 12.32 15.91 12.31
N PHE A 106 13.63 16.09 12.38
CA PHE A 106 14.34 16.44 13.62
C PHE A 106 14.65 17.94 13.74
N GLN A 107 14.16 18.75 12.79
CA GLN A 107 14.39 20.18 12.76
C GLN A 107 13.39 20.93 13.63
N THR A 108 13.85 21.88 14.43
CA THR A 108 13.01 22.70 15.32
C THR A 108 11.85 23.37 14.58
N ASN A 109 12.10 23.89 13.37
CA ASN A 109 11.07 24.52 12.53
C ASN A 109 9.92 23.57 12.14
N PHE A 110 10.20 22.26 12.08
CA PHE A 110 9.16 21.25 11.86
C PHE A 110 8.45 20.93 13.17
N THR A 111 9.20 20.64 14.24
CA THR A 111 8.62 20.19 15.51
C THR A 111 7.74 21.25 16.17
N ASP A 112 8.07 22.54 16.06
CA ASP A 112 7.27 23.65 16.60
C ASP A 112 5.85 23.71 16.03
N VAL A 113 5.68 23.35 14.75
CA VAL A 113 4.38 23.36 14.08
C VAL A 113 3.58 22.10 14.37
N ILE A 114 4.28 20.96 14.55
CA ILE A 114 3.70 19.62 14.57
C ILE A 114 3.37 19.13 15.98
N LEU A 115 4.28 19.29 16.95
CA LEU A 115 4.11 18.78 18.32
C LEU A 115 2.83 19.29 19.03
N PRO A 116 2.31 20.50 18.77
CA PRO A 116 1.05 20.94 19.35
C PRO A 116 -0.18 20.14 18.87
N LYS A 117 -0.09 19.48 17.71
CA LYS A 117 -1.25 18.91 16.99
C LYS A 117 -1.17 17.40 16.79
N PHE A 118 0.02 16.83 16.89
CA PHE A 118 0.28 15.43 16.65
C PHE A 118 1.07 14.78 17.78
N GLU A 119 0.76 13.52 18.04
CA GLU A 119 1.72 12.60 18.64
C GLU A 119 2.48 11.85 17.53
N LEU A 120 3.79 11.72 17.71
CA LEU A 120 4.70 11.24 16.69
C LEU A 120 5.00 9.76 16.86
N VAL A 121 4.79 8.97 15.81
CA VAL A 121 5.09 7.54 15.80
C VAL A 121 6.14 7.23 14.75
N ARG A 122 7.20 6.53 15.16
CA ARG A 122 8.25 6.06 14.26
C ARG A 122 8.20 4.54 14.18
N LEU A 123 7.87 4.02 13.01
CA LEU A 123 7.86 2.60 12.71
C LEU A 123 9.07 2.28 11.85
N ASP A 124 10.16 1.91 12.50
CA ASP A 124 11.44 1.60 11.85
C ASP A 124 11.52 0.14 11.40
N PHE A 125 12.14 -0.08 10.23
CA PHE A 125 12.37 -1.37 9.57
C PHE A 125 13.87 -1.62 9.36
N PRO A 126 14.64 -1.79 10.45
CA PRO A 126 16.08 -1.95 10.37
C PRO A 126 16.48 -3.29 9.74
N LYS A 127 17.62 -3.28 9.03
CA LYS A 127 18.35 -4.47 8.57
C LYS A 127 19.51 -4.83 9.49
N GLN A 128 20.15 -3.84 10.11
CA GLN A 128 21.35 -4.06 10.93
C GLN A 128 21.05 -4.00 12.43
N THR A 129 20.21 -3.04 12.84
CA THR A 129 19.88 -2.83 14.26
C THR A 129 18.90 -3.89 14.76
N PRO A 130 19.22 -4.63 15.85
CA PRO A 130 18.28 -5.58 16.44
C PRO A 130 17.02 -4.88 16.94
N GLN A 131 15.86 -5.50 16.65
CA GLN A 131 14.56 -5.03 17.10
C GLN A 131 13.83 -6.17 17.82
N SER A 132 13.09 -5.86 18.90
CA SER A 132 12.32 -6.87 19.61
C SER A 132 11.29 -7.54 18.69
N ALA A 133 11.01 -8.83 18.90
CA ALA A 133 10.04 -9.57 18.10
C ALA A 133 8.63 -8.95 18.15
N LYS A 134 8.26 -8.37 19.31
CA LYS A 134 7.00 -7.64 19.50
C LYS A 134 6.92 -6.41 18.60
N LEU A 135 7.95 -5.56 18.63
CA LEU A 135 7.97 -4.33 17.83
C LEU A 135 8.02 -4.63 16.33
N LYS A 136 8.82 -5.62 15.92
CA LYS A 136 8.87 -6.09 14.54
C LYS A 136 7.50 -6.56 14.04
N SER A 137 6.79 -7.34 14.86
CA SER A 137 5.44 -7.84 14.52
C SER A 137 4.41 -6.71 14.43
N GLN A 138 4.45 -5.74 15.36
CA GLN A 138 3.62 -4.54 15.33
C GLN A 138 3.86 -3.73 14.05
N ASN A 139 5.12 -3.43 13.73
CA ASN A 139 5.47 -2.61 12.57
C ASN A 139 5.03 -3.29 11.28
N GLN A 140 5.24 -4.61 11.14
CA GLN A 140 4.76 -5.38 10.00
C GLN A 140 3.22 -5.38 9.87
N LEU A 141 2.50 -5.46 10.99
CA LEU A 141 1.04 -5.39 10.99
C LEU A 141 0.56 -4.02 10.49
N LEU A 142 1.13 -2.94 11.03
CA LEU A 142 0.77 -1.57 10.64
C LEU A 142 1.14 -1.27 9.18
N MET A 143 2.31 -1.73 8.71
CA MET A 143 2.73 -1.57 7.31
C MET A 143 1.73 -2.23 6.35
N ARG A 144 1.24 -3.43 6.70
CA ARG A 144 0.19 -4.10 5.92
C ARG A 144 -1.16 -3.38 6.02
N ALA A 145 -1.53 -2.92 7.21
CA ALA A 145 -2.81 -2.24 7.45
C ALA A 145 -2.91 -0.95 6.61
N TYR A 146 -1.86 -0.12 6.62
CA TYR A 146 -1.77 1.13 5.86
C TYR A 146 -1.26 0.94 4.42
N ARG A 147 -1.06 -0.30 3.95
CA ARG A 147 -0.59 -0.63 2.59
C ARG A 147 0.70 0.10 2.20
N VAL A 148 1.61 0.29 3.15
CA VAL A 148 2.89 0.93 2.91
C VAL A 148 3.80 -0.04 2.17
N THR A 149 4.25 0.34 0.98
CA THR A 149 5.12 -0.47 0.10
C THR A 149 6.53 0.11 -0.07
N GLY A 150 6.77 1.33 0.43
CA GLY A 150 8.04 2.03 0.30
C GLY A 150 8.29 3.01 1.44
N PHE A 151 9.53 3.49 1.53
CA PHE A 151 9.99 4.39 2.59
C PHE A 151 10.75 5.59 2.02
N PRO A 152 10.72 6.77 2.69
CA PRO A 152 9.89 7.06 3.85
C PRO A 152 8.43 7.31 3.45
N THR A 153 7.49 6.81 4.26
CA THR A 153 6.06 7.08 4.10
C THR A 153 5.52 7.69 5.39
N VAL A 154 4.72 8.75 5.26
CA VAL A 154 4.06 9.44 6.37
C VAL A 154 2.55 9.21 6.25
N ILE A 155 1.93 8.73 7.31
CA ILE A 155 0.48 8.56 7.41
C ILE A 155 -0.03 9.49 8.51
N LEU A 156 -1.03 10.30 8.17
CA LEU A 156 -1.75 11.14 9.13
C LEU A 156 -3.06 10.43 9.48
N THR A 157 -3.30 10.18 10.75
CA THR A 157 -4.51 9.51 11.22
C THR A 157 -5.17 10.29 12.34
N ASP A 158 -6.48 10.13 12.47
CA ASP A 158 -7.14 10.49 13.72
C ASP A 158 -6.70 9.56 14.85
N VAL A 159 -7.23 9.79 16.04
CA VAL A 159 -6.88 9.02 17.24
C VAL A 159 -7.37 7.57 17.17
N GLU A 160 -8.38 7.27 16.37
CA GLU A 160 -8.83 5.89 16.12
C GLU A 160 -7.90 5.15 15.13
N GLY A 161 -6.94 5.85 14.53
CA GLY A 161 -6.05 5.28 13.51
C GLY A 161 -6.66 5.28 12.11
N ARG A 162 -7.75 6.02 11.86
CA ARG A 162 -8.30 6.18 10.51
C ARG A 162 -7.45 7.19 9.75
N PRO A 163 -6.82 6.80 8.63
CA PRO A 163 -5.99 7.69 7.85
C PRO A 163 -6.86 8.74 7.16
N TYR A 164 -6.40 9.98 7.15
CA TYR A 164 -6.98 11.06 6.34
C TYR A 164 -5.94 11.70 5.41
N GLY A 165 -4.67 11.29 5.51
CA GLY A 165 -3.59 11.79 4.68
C GLY A 165 -2.46 10.78 4.55
N VAL A 166 -1.86 10.75 3.36
CA VAL A 166 -0.63 10.01 3.05
C VAL A 166 0.34 10.98 2.40
N ASN A 167 1.58 10.98 2.85
CA ASN A 167 2.66 11.81 2.32
C ASN A 167 3.99 11.02 2.35
N GLY A 168 5.07 11.61 1.89
CA GLY A 168 6.42 11.04 1.93
C GLY A 168 7.46 12.15 2.03
N TYR A 169 8.72 11.81 1.75
CA TYR A 169 9.77 12.82 1.64
C TYR A 169 9.51 13.75 0.44
N GLN A 170 9.75 15.05 0.65
CA GLN A 170 9.79 16.04 -0.40
C GLN A 170 11.03 16.92 -0.19
N PRO A 171 11.75 17.33 -1.24
CA PRO A 171 12.94 18.19 -1.14
C PRO A 171 12.54 19.65 -0.84
N LEU A 172 11.93 19.86 0.33
CA LEU A 172 11.45 21.14 0.84
C LEU A 172 12.23 21.57 2.08
N THR A 173 12.02 22.80 2.54
CA THR A 173 12.50 23.20 3.86
C THR A 173 11.59 22.62 4.96
N PRO A 174 12.10 22.39 6.19
CA PRO A 174 11.30 21.84 7.29
C PRO A 174 10.03 22.66 7.57
N SER A 175 10.12 23.99 7.52
CA SER A 175 8.98 24.89 7.71
C SER A 175 7.89 24.67 6.67
N LYS A 176 8.26 24.56 5.38
CA LYS A 176 7.30 24.30 4.30
C LYS A 176 6.67 22.93 4.42
N TYR A 177 7.47 21.91 4.75
CA TYR A 177 6.95 20.57 4.96
C TYR A 177 5.95 20.52 6.12
N ALA A 178 6.27 21.18 7.24
CA ALA A 178 5.39 21.25 8.40
C ALA A 178 4.05 21.93 8.10
N GLN A 179 4.06 23.02 7.30
CA GLN A 179 2.85 23.69 6.84
C GLN A 179 1.96 22.77 5.98
N ILE A 180 2.55 21.94 5.13
CA ILE A 180 1.81 20.96 4.33
C ILE A 180 1.13 19.94 5.25
N ILE A 181 1.87 19.36 6.18
CA ILE A 181 1.34 18.38 7.14
C ILE A 181 0.22 19.00 8.00
N ASP A 182 0.40 20.23 8.45
CA ASP A 182 -0.62 20.95 9.22
C ASP A 182 -1.89 21.20 8.40
N ALA A 183 -1.74 21.67 7.15
CA ALA A 183 -2.85 21.90 6.25
C ALA A 183 -3.65 20.62 5.97
N MET A 184 -2.99 19.46 5.88
CA MET A 184 -3.65 18.17 5.68
C MET A 184 -4.59 17.78 6.83
N ARG A 185 -4.47 18.38 8.03
CA ARG A 185 -5.44 18.17 9.12
C ARG A 185 -6.83 18.67 8.76
N GLN A 186 -6.94 19.64 7.85
CA GLN A 186 -8.24 20.11 7.38
C GLN A 186 -9.03 18.99 6.70
N THR A 187 -8.38 17.99 6.10
CA THR A 187 -9.07 16.82 5.55
C THR A 187 -9.86 16.07 6.63
N ARG A 188 -9.31 15.89 7.84
CA ARG A 188 -10.00 15.27 8.98
C ARG A 188 -11.20 16.10 9.42
N VAL A 189 -11.02 17.42 9.54
CA VAL A 189 -12.07 18.36 9.96
C VAL A 189 -13.22 18.37 8.95
N ILE A 190 -12.91 18.42 7.66
CA ILE A 190 -13.88 18.38 6.56
C ILE A 190 -14.64 17.05 6.56
N ARG A 191 -13.91 15.93 6.70
CA ARG A 191 -14.48 14.59 6.82
C ARG A 191 -15.51 14.52 7.94
N ASP A 192 -15.12 14.89 9.16
CA ASP A 192 -15.99 14.78 10.34
C ASP A 192 -17.25 15.64 10.17
N ARG A 193 -17.10 16.87 9.67
CA ARG A 193 -18.21 17.77 9.38
C ARG A 193 -19.18 17.19 8.34
N PHE A 194 -18.67 16.57 7.28
CA PHE A 194 -19.53 15.98 6.25
C PHE A 194 -20.21 14.70 6.72
N PHE A 195 -19.52 13.89 7.53
CA PHE A 195 -20.13 12.70 8.14
C PHE A 195 -21.24 13.09 9.10
N GLU A 196 -21.04 14.11 9.94
CA GLU A 196 -22.09 14.65 10.81
C GLU A 196 -23.32 15.12 10.00
N LYS A 197 -23.11 15.90 8.93
CA LYS A 197 -24.21 16.33 8.05
C LYS A 197 -24.92 15.15 7.39
N ALA A 198 -24.18 14.11 7.01
CA ALA A 198 -24.74 12.93 6.35
C ALA A 198 -25.65 12.10 7.28
N GLU A 199 -25.49 12.20 8.61
CA GLU A 199 -26.39 11.53 9.54
C GLU A 199 -27.81 12.10 9.52
N ALA A 200 -27.96 13.39 9.22
CA ALA A 200 -29.26 14.05 9.10
C ALA A 200 -29.87 13.97 7.69
N ALA A 201 -29.15 13.42 6.71
CA ALA A 201 -29.58 13.33 5.32
C ALA A 201 -30.07 11.90 4.96
N ALA A 202 -30.76 11.78 3.83
CA ALA A 202 -31.18 10.51 3.27
C ALA A 202 -31.05 10.49 1.74
N GLY A 203 -31.01 9.29 1.15
CA GLY A 203 -30.94 9.10 -0.30
C GLY A 203 -29.70 9.75 -0.90
N VAL A 204 -29.81 10.19 -2.16
CA VAL A 204 -28.66 10.69 -2.94
C VAL A 204 -27.95 11.87 -2.25
N GLU A 205 -28.66 12.68 -1.45
CA GLU A 205 -28.01 13.77 -0.69
C GLU A 205 -27.08 13.23 0.41
N LYS A 206 -27.48 12.18 1.12
CA LYS A 206 -26.59 11.48 2.07
C LYS A 206 -25.35 10.96 1.34
N ALA A 207 -25.54 10.34 0.17
CA ALA A 207 -24.43 9.83 -0.62
C ALA A 207 -23.46 10.94 -1.04
N LYS A 208 -23.96 12.09 -1.52
CA LYS A 208 -23.13 13.25 -1.87
C LYS A 208 -22.32 13.79 -0.69
N LEU A 209 -22.94 13.90 0.48
CA LEU A 209 -22.26 14.37 1.69
C LEU A 209 -21.16 13.38 2.12
N LEU A 210 -21.45 12.07 2.11
CA LEU A 210 -20.45 11.04 2.42
C LEU A 210 -19.29 11.06 1.42
N VAL A 211 -19.54 11.17 0.12
CA VAL A 211 -18.51 11.29 -0.91
C VAL A 211 -17.60 12.50 -0.67
N GLN A 212 -18.15 13.63 -0.24
CA GLN A 212 -17.37 14.82 0.12
C GLN A 212 -16.56 14.65 1.41
N GLY A 213 -17.02 13.79 2.32
CA GLY A 213 -16.33 13.50 3.57
C GLY A 213 -15.22 12.45 3.45
N ILE A 214 -15.38 11.45 2.57
CA ILE A 214 -14.39 10.36 2.42
C ILE A 214 -13.06 10.92 1.89
N PRO A 215 -11.94 10.80 2.63
CA PRO A 215 -10.65 11.30 2.18
C PRO A 215 -10.16 10.60 0.91
N ASN A 216 -9.50 11.37 0.02
CA ASN A 216 -8.85 10.82 -1.16
C ASN A 216 -7.54 10.11 -0.78
N LEU A 217 -7.63 8.83 -0.46
CA LEU A 217 -6.51 7.99 -0.04
C LEU A 217 -6.07 7.06 -1.18
N PRO A 218 -4.78 6.68 -1.24
CA PRO A 218 -4.28 5.80 -2.28
C PRO A 218 -4.86 4.39 -2.20
N GLY A 219 -5.06 3.78 -3.37
CA GLY A 219 -5.52 2.40 -3.51
C GLY A 219 -6.87 2.15 -2.84
N ASN A 220 -6.99 1.01 -2.16
CA ASN A 220 -8.21 0.59 -1.47
C ASN A 220 -8.23 0.93 0.03
N LEU A 221 -7.40 1.89 0.49
CA LEU A 221 -7.45 2.40 1.86
C LEU A 221 -8.84 2.92 2.26
N PRO A 222 -9.61 3.62 1.38
CA PRO A 222 -10.98 4.01 1.73
C PRO A 222 -11.87 2.82 2.10
N ALA A 223 -11.79 1.70 1.38
CA ALA A 223 -12.57 0.51 1.71
C ALA A 223 -12.11 -0.20 2.99
N ARG A 224 -10.85 -0.01 3.42
CA ARG A 224 -10.34 -0.59 4.67
C ARG A 224 -10.76 0.21 5.91
N TYR A 225 -10.76 1.53 5.81
CA TYR A 225 -10.93 2.41 6.97
C TYR A 225 -12.26 3.18 6.99
N TYR A 226 -12.97 3.23 5.86
CA TYR A 226 -14.25 3.92 5.70
C TYR A 226 -15.32 3.01 5.08
N ARG A 227 -15.24 1.69 5.35
CA ARG A 227 -16.13 0.68 4.74
C ARG A 227 -17.60 1.03 4.91
N ALA A 228 -18.01 1.36 6.13
CA ALA A 228 -19.40 1.71 6.45
C ALA A 228 -19.88 2.92 5.63
N GLN A 229 -19.02 3.92 5.43
CA GLN A 229 -19.36 5.09 4.63
C GLN A 229 -19.47 4.76 3.13
N LEU A 230 -18.58 3.90 2.60
CA LEU A 230 -18.68 3.41 1.22
C LEU A 230 -19.96 2.62 1.00
N ASP A 231 -20.28 1.69 1.90
CA ASP A 231 -21.52 0.89 1.84
C ASP A 231 -22.76 1.81 1.91
N ALA A 232 -22.73 2.83 2.77
CA ALA A 232 -23.81 3.81 2.87
C ALA A 232 -23.96 4.64 1.58
N VAL A 233 -22.86 5.03 0.92
CA VAL A 233 -22.93 5.69 -0.41
C VAL A 233 -23.60 4.77 -1.42
N ILE A 234 -23.15 3.51 -1.51
CA ILE A 234 -23.69 2.52 -2.45
C ILE A 234 -25.19 2.28 -2.23
N ALA A 235 -25.62 2.19 -0.97
CA ALA A 235 -27.02 1.97 -0.61
C ALA A 235 -27.93 3.18 -0.90
N ASN A 236 -27.37 4.40 -0.84
CA ASN A 236 -28.14 5.64 -0.99
C ASN A 236 -28.04 6.28 -2.40
N ASP A 237 -27.24 5.70 -3.30
CA ASP A 237 -27.04 6.17 -4.68
C ASP A 237 -27.10 5.03 -5.72
N PRO A 238 -28.22 4.27 -5.81
CA PRO A 238 -28.31 3.09 -6.68
C PRO A 238 -28.04 3.38 -8.16
N ASP A 239 -28.38 4.60 -8.61
CA ASP A 239 -28.19 5.05 -9.99
C ASP A 239 -26.78 5.63 -10.26
N ASN A 240 -25.90 5.62 -9.26
CA ASN A 240 -24.54 6.15 -9.35
C ASN A 240 -24.50 7.64 -9.78
N SER A 241 -25.42 8.46 -9.27
CA SER A 241 -25.48 9.90 -9.55
C SER A 241 -24.23 10.65 -9.07
N THR A 242 -23.54 10.14 -8.06
CA THR A 242 -22.25 10.68 -7.59
C THR A 242 -21.07 10.28 -8.46
N GLY A 243 -21.25 9.29 -9.35
CA GLY A 243 -20.17 8.67 -10.13
C GLY A 243 -19.20 7.83 -9.30
N LYS A 244 -19.43 7.62 -7.99
CA LYS A 244 -18.52 6.92 -7.08
C LYS A 244 -18.90 5.48 -6.77
N VAL A 245 -20.13 5.06 -7.02
CA VAL A 245 -20.64 3.73 -6.63
C VAL A 245 -19.83 2.61 -7.27
N THR A 246 -19.57 2.68 -8.58
CA THR A 246 -18.75 1.68 -9.27
C THR A 246 -17.35 1.59 -8.68
N LEU A 247 -16.71 2.75 -8.42
CA LEU A 247 -15.37 2.81 -7.83
C LEU A 247 -15.36 2.23 -6.41
N TYR A 248 -16.35 2.55 -5.58
CA TYR A 248 -16.42 2.07 -4.20
C TYR A 248 -16.71 0.58 -4.12
N ARG A 249 -17.60 0.05 -4.98
CA ARG A 249 -17.80 -1.41 -5.13
C ARG A 249 -16.48 -2.08 -5.53
N ARG A 250 -15.72 -1.47 -6.43
CA ARG A 250 -14.40 -1.99 -6.85
C ARG A 250 -13.42 -2.04 -5.68
N PHE A 251 -13.26 -0.95 -4.93
CA PHE A 251 -12.37 -0.91 -3.76
C PHE A 251 -12.75 -1.95 -2.70
N ILE A 252 -14.06 -2.14 -2.48
CA ILE A 252 -14.61 -3.15 -1.60
C ILE A 252 -14.22 -4.55 -2.07
N ALA A 253 -14.47 -4.87 -3.34
CA ALA A 253 -14.14 -6.16 -3.93
C ALA A 253 -12.64 -6.46 -3.85
N ASP A 254 -11.78 -5.45 -4.03
CA ASP A 254 -10.32 -5.62 -3.91
C ASP A 254 -9.89 -5.99 -2.48
N VAL A 255 -10.53 -5.40 -1.47
CA VAL A 255 -10.26 -5.73 -0.06
C VAL A 255 -10.75 -7.14 0.26
N GLU A 256 -11.97 -7.48 -0.13
CA GLU A 256 -12.59 -8.80 0.11
C GLU A 256 -11.82 -9.91 -0.61
N TYR A 257 -11.40 -9.68 -1.85
CA TYR A 257 -10.53 -10.58 -2.59
C TYR A 257 -9.21 -10.81 -1.86
N SER A 258 -8.52 -9.74 -1.45
CA SER A 258 -7.25 -9.82 -0.74
C SER A 258 -7.37 -10.57 0.59
N ASP A 259 -8.43 -10.33 1.36
CA ASP A 259 -8.62 -10.93 2.68
C ASP A 259 -9.02 -12.41 2.56
N THR A 260 -9.85 -12.74 1.57
CA THR A 260 -10.23 -14.12 1.24
C THR A 260 -9.01 -14.92 0.77
N MET A 261 -8.21 -14.38 -0.16
CA MET A 261 -6.98 -15.03 -0.63
C MET A 261 -5.98 -15.26 0.52
N ALA A 262 -5.86 -14.30 1.44
CA ALA A 262 -5.01 -14.46 2.62
C ALA A 262 -5.52 -15.57 3.56
N LYS A 263 -6.84 -15.70 3.75
CA LYS A 263 -7.45 -16.78 4.54
C LYS A 263 -7.22 -18.14 3.88
N LEU A 264 -7.54 -18.28 2.60
CA LEU A 264 -7.39 -19.51 1.84
C LEU A 264 -5.93 -19.96 1.79
N SER A 265 -5.00 -19.03 1.57
CA SER A 265 -3.57 -19.33 1.57
C SER A 265 -3.06 -19.82 2.92
N ARG A 266 -3.55 -19.28 4.05
CA ARG A 266 -3.19 -19.79 5.38
C ARG A 266 -3.69 -21.21 5.61
N ASN A 267 -4.83 -21.55 5.04
CA ASN A 267 -5.45 -22.87 5.15
C ASN A 267 -5.00 -23.85 4.06
N LEU A 268 -4.12 -23.43 3.13
CA LEU A 268 -3.69 -24.20 1.97
C LEU A 268 -4.86 -24.64 1.06
N GLU A 269 -5.92 -23.84 1.01
CA GLU A 269 -7.13 -24.10 0.21
C GLU A 269 -6.94 -23.66 -1.26
N TRP A 270 -6.08 -24.37 -1.98
CA TRP A 270 -5.64 -23.99 -3.33
C TRP A 270 -6.76 -23.89 -4.36
N SER A 271 -7.71 -24.84 -4.38
CA SER A 271 -8.84 -24.81 -5.31
C SER A 271 -9.71 -23.58 -5.06
N GLY A 272 -9.99 -23.27 -3.79
CA GLY A 272 -10.71 -22.06 -3.41
C GLY A 272 -10.00 -20.79 -3.86
N MET A 273 -8.66 -20.76 -3.85
CA MET A 273 -7.90 -19.61 -4.37
C MET A 273 -8.12 -19.41 -5.87
N LEU A 274 -8.10 -20.50 -6.66
CA LEU A 274 -8.35 -20.43 -8.10
C LEU A 274 -9.77 -19.95 -8.39
N GLU A 275 -10.77 -20.54 -7.72
CA GLU A 275 -12.18 -20.16 -7.86
C GLU A 275 -12.42 -18.70 -7.46
N THR A 276 -11.80 -18.25 -6.36
CA THR A 276 -11.88 -16.86 -5.88
C THR A 276 -11.28 -15.89 -6.91
N THR A 277 -10.13 -16.23 -7.51
CA THR A 277 -9.54 -15.42 -8.58
C THR A 277 -10.43 -15.39 -9.82
N ASP A 278 -11.02 -16.51 -10.23
CA ASP A 278 -11.89 -16.57 -11.40
C ASP A 278 -13.19 -15.77 -11.19
N ALA A 279 -13.82 -15.89 -10.02
CA ALA A 279 -14.96 -15.08 -9.63
C ALA A 279 -14.60 -13.59 -9.59
N TYR A 280 -13.46 -13.23 -8.99
CA TYR A 280 -13.01 -11.84 -8.93
C TYR A 280 -12.79 -11.22 -10.32
N ILE A 281 -12.17 -11.97 -11.25
CA ILE A 281 -11.99 -11.53 -12.64
C ILE A 281 -13.35 -11.30 -13.32
N ARG A 282 -14.27 -12.26 -13.21
CA ARG A 282 -15.58 -12.23 -13.86
C ARG A 282 -16.47 -11.12 -13.29
N ASP A 283 -16.64 -11.10 -11.97
CA ASP A 283 -17.63 -10.26 -11.28
C ASP A 283 -17.26 -8.78 -11.32
N ASN A 284 -15.96 -8.48 -11.50
CA ASN A 284 -15.45 -7.12 -11.66
C ASN A 284 -15.10 -6.78 -13.12
N ASN A 285 -15.35 -7.69 -14.07
CA ASN A 285 -15.01 -7.54 -15.48
C ASN A 285 -13.56 -7.05 -15.70
N LEU A 286 -12.59 -7.73 -15.10
CA LEU A 286 -11.19 -7.30 -15.20
C LEU A 286 -10.68 -7.46 -16.62
N GLN A 287 -10.00 -6.42 -17.11
CA GLN A 287 -9.40 -6.39 -18.44
C GLN A 287 -7.94 -5.93 -18.38
N GLY A 288 -7.22 -6.11 -19.49
CA GLY A 288 -5.85 -5.63 -19.63
C GLY A 288 -4.92 -6.04 -18.48
N GLY A 289 -4.14 -5.08 -17.98
CA GLY A 289 -3.19 -5.28 -16.89
C GLY A 289 -3.80 -5.83 -15.60
N GLU A 290 -5.02 -5.43 -15.25
CA GLU A 290 -5.69 -5.91 -14.03
C GLU A 290 -6.01 -7.40 -14.10
N ARG A 291 -6.52 -7.85 -15.25
CA ARG A 291 -6.76 -9.27 -15.50
C ARG A 291 -5.45 -10.05 -15.51
N GLN A 292 -4.43 -9.54 -16.19
CA GLN A 292 -3.10 -10.17 -16.22
C GLN A 292 -2.53 -10.33 -14.80
N GLN A 293 -2.64 -9.31 -13.96
CA GLN A 293 -2.21 -9.34 -12.57
C GLN A 293 -3.01 -10.36 -11.74
N ALA A 294 -4.33 -10.45 -11.94
CA ALA A 294 -5.16 -11.45 -11.27
C ALA A 294 -4.75 -12.89 -11.67
N LEU A 295 -4.52 -13.14 -12.96
CA LEU A 295 -4.07 -14.44 -13.48
C LEU A 295 -2.70 -14.87 -12.93
N PHE A 296 -1.80 -13.92 -12.63
CA PHE A 296 -0.54 -14.24 -11.97
C PHE A 296 -0.73 -14.87 -10.57
N ASN A 297 -1.85 -14.61 -9.89
CA ASN A 297 -2.15 -15.32 -8.64
C ASN A 297 -2.39 -16.81 -8.91
N LYS A 298 -3.10 -17.15 -9.99
CA LYS A 298 -3.31 -18.55 -10.42
C LYS A 298 -1.98 -19.22 -10.77
N VAL A 299 -1.09 -18.52 -11.48
CA VAL A 299 0.28 -19.00 -11.77
C VAL A 299 1.00 -19.39 -10.48
N GLY A 300 0.95 -18.55 -9.45
CA GLY A 300 1.54 -18.85 -8.14
C GLY A 300 0.94 -20.09 -7.47
N VAL A 301 -0.40 -20.27 -7.56
CA VAL A 301 -1.08 -21.46 -7.03
C VAL A 301 -0.65 -22.72 -7.81
N TYR A 302 -0.66 -22.69 -9.13
CA TYR A 302 -0.23 -23.82 -9.96
C TYR A 302 1.23 -24.20 -9.72
N GLN A 303 2.10 -23.22 -9.51
CA GLN A 303 3.49 -23.45 -9.13
C GLN A 303 3.60 -24.21 -7.80
N LYS A 304 2.83 -23.82 -6.77
CA LYS A 304 2.83 -24.49 -5.47
C LYS A 304 2.29 -25.92 -5.53
N GLN A 305 1.44 -26.21 -6.51
CA GLN A 305 0.87 -27.53 -6.75
C GLN A 305 1.64 -28.35 -7.79
N SER A 306 2.77 -27.85 -8.31
CA SER A 306 3.52 -28.49 -9.40
C SER A 306 2.69 -28.76 -10.67
N ARG A 307 1.65 -27.95 -10.91
CA ARG A 307 0.74 -28.06 -12.07
C ARG A 307 1.29 -27.29 -13.27
N LEU A 308 2.36 -27.83 -13.87
CA LEU A 308 3.13 -27.15 -14.92
C LEU A 308 2.29 -26.77 -16.16
N GLU A 309 1.42 -27.67 -16.63
CA GLU A 309 0.61 -27.41 -17.82
C GLU A 309 -0.35 -26.23 -17.63
N ASP A 310 -1.08 -26.21 -16.50
CA ASP A 310 -2.00 -25.13 -16.15
C ASP A 310 -1.25 -23.80 -16.00
N MET A 311 -0.07 -23.84 -15.39
CA MET A 311 0.81 -22.69 -15.22
C MET A 311 1.23 -22.12 -16.59
N VAL A 312 1.70 -22.97 -17.51
CA VAL A 312 2.11 -22.54 -18.86
C VAL A 312 0.93 -21.99 -19.65
N ARG A 313 -0.23 -22.65 -19.62
CA ARG A 313 -1.45 -22.16 -20.29
C ARG A 313 -1.84 -20.77 -19.79
N THR A 314 -1.80 -20.57 -18.48
CA THR A 314 -2.13 -19.28 -17.85
C THR A 314 -1.12 -18.19 -18.22
N LEU A 315 0.18 -18.50 -18.26
CA LEU A 315 1.23 -17.56 -18.68
C LEU A 315 1.05 -17.14 -20.15
N LEU A 316 0.65 -18.05 -21.02
CA LEU A 316 0.33 -17.74 -22.42
C LEU A 316 -0.93 -16.87 -22.54
N GLU A 317 -1.97 -17.14 -21.73
CA GLU A 317 -3.15 -16.28 -21.64
C GLU A 317 -2.78 -14.86 -21.21
N ILE A 318 -1.97 -14.71 -20.16
CA ILE A 318 -1.48 -13.41 -19.69
C ILE A 318 -0.84 -12.65 -20.84
N ARG A 319 0.07 -13.27 -21.60
CA ARG A 319 0.71 -12.60 -22.74
C ARG A 319 -0.30 -12.16 -23.80
N LYS A 320 -1.28 -12.99 -24.11
CA LYS A 320 -2.29 -12.71 -25.15
C LYS A 320 -3.19 -11.51 -24.82
N ILE A 321 -3.45 -11.23 -23.54
CA ILE A 321 -4.34 -10.14 -23.12
C ILE A 321 -3.79 -8.77 -23.54
N ASP A 322 -2.51 -8.53 -23.27
CA ASP A 322 -1.78 -7.32 -23.69
C ASP A 322 -0.29 -7.67 -23.73
N GLU A 323 0.21 -7.93 -24.93
CA GLU A 323 1.58 -8.41 -25.16
C GLU A 323 2.65 -7.38 -24.78
N LYS A 324 2.31 -6.09 -24.75
CA LYS A 324 3.27 -5.01 -24.48
C LYS A 324 3.37 -4.69 -23.00
N SER A 325 2.48 -5.23 -22.17
CA SER A 325 2.42 -4.93 -20.75
C SER A 325 3.65 -5.46 -19.99
N PRO A 326 4.00 -4.84 -18.84
CA PRO A 326 5.00 -5.39 -17.93
C PRO A 326 4.68 -6.82 -17.47
N HIS A 327 3.39 -7.15 -17.33
CA HIS A 327 2.93 -8.49 -16.95
C HIS A 327 3.22 -9.51 -18.06
N ALA A 328 3.01 -9.16 -19.32
CA ALA A 328 3.32 -10.04 -20.44
C ALA A 328 4.83 -10.29 -20.58
N LYS A 329 5.67 -9.26 -20.36
CA LYS A 329 7.13 -9.41 -20.32
C LYS A 329 7.56 -10.37 -19.21
N ARG A 330 7.04 -10.17 -17.99
CA ARG A 330 7.28 -11.09 -16.86
C ARG A 330 6.80 -12.51 -17.17
N ALA A 331 5.64 -12.67 -17.81
CA ALA A 331 5.14 -14.00 -18.16
C ALA A 331 6.05 -14.70 -19.17
N GLN A 332 6.61 -13.93 -20.12
CA GLN A 332 7.59 -14.42 -21.08
C GLN A 332 8.89 -14.88 -20.39
N GLU A 333 9.42 -14.08 -19.46
CA GLU A 333 10.60 -14.46 -18.67
C GLU A 333 10.40 -15.77 -17.90
N VAL A 334 9.22 -15.96 -17.28
CA VAL A 334 8.88 -17.21 -16.59
C VAL A 334 8.83 -18.38 -17.57
N LEU A 335 8.20 -18.21 -18.74
CA LEU A 335 8.14 -19.24 -19.78
C LEU A 335 9.54 -19.63 -20.29
N ASP A 336 10.42 -18.64 -20.49
CA ASP A 336 11.78 -18.89 -20.97
C ASP A 336 12.63 -19.62 -19.93
N ASN A 337 12.48 -19.29 -18.64
CA ASN A 337 13.11 -20.04 -17.56
C ASN A 337 12.62 -21.50 -17.50
N LEU A 338 11.32 -21.75 -17.69
CA LEU A 338 10.78 -23.11 -17.73
C LEU A 338 11.35 -23.90 -18.91
N ARG A 339 11.48 -23.27 -20.09
CA ARG A 339 12.10 -23.89 -21.28
C ARG A 339 13.56 -24.22 -21.03
N ALA A 340 14.32 -23.27 -20.48
CA ALA A 340 15.73 -23.47 -20.17
C ALA A 340 15.95 -24.62 -19.18
N ASN A 341 15.14 -24.67 -18.10
CA ASN A 341 15.21 -25.75 -17.11
C ASN A 341 14.89 -27.11 -17.72
N LYS A 342 13.87 -27.19 -18.58
CA LYS A 342 13.54 -28.42 -19.29
C LYS A 342 14.69 -28.86 -20.20
N LEU A 343 15.28 -27.94 -20.95
CA LEU A 343 16.42 -28.23 -21.81
C LEU A 343 17.63 -28.74 -21.02
N GLN A 344 17.93 -28.16 -19.84
CA GLN A 344 18.99 -28.65 -18.97
C GLN A 344 18.74 -30.07 -18.47
N GLN A 345 17.49 -30.38 -18.10
CA GLN A 345 17.08 -31.73 -17.69
C GLN A 345 17.24 -32.72 -18.84
N ASP A 346 16.76 -32.37 -20.04
CA ASP A 346 16.82 -33.22 -21.22
C ASP A 346 18.27 -33.48 -21.67
N LEU A 347 19.18 -32.51 -21.48
CA LEU A 347 20.60 -32.62 -21.81
C LEU A 347 21.48 -33.20 -20.69
N ASN A 348 20.91 -33.50 -19.50
CA ASN A 348 21.62 -33.98 -18.31
C ASN A 348 22.82 -33.08 -17.91
N ILE A 349 22.72 -31.78 -18.16
CA ILE A 349 23.74 -30.79 -17.78
C ILE A 349 23.45 -30.39 -16.33
N ARG A 350 24.32 -30.83 -15.40
CA ARG A 350 24.23 -30.48 -13.97
C ARG A 350 24.80 -29.13 -13.65
#